data_AF-A0A0F8BLJ2-F1
#
_entry.id   AF-A0A0F8BLJ2-F1
#
_cell.length_a   1.000
_cell.length_b   1.000
_cell.length_c   1.000
_cell.angle_alpha   90.00
_cell.angle_beta   90.00
_cell.angle_gamma   90.00
#
_symmetry.space_group_name_H-M   'P 1'
#
loop_
_entity.id
_entity.type
_entity.pdbx_description
1 polymer ?
#
loop_
_entity_poly.entity_id
_entity_poly.type
_entity_poly.pdbx_seq_one_letter_code
_entity_poly.pdbx_strand_id
1 'polypeptide(L)'
;MPTPTPPRHRKPLTQEQKDFLSSALRVNHAGELAAVLIYRAQAPVVVAKEPQLRSLMQHMHDQEAGHFRTFTAMLAKHRVRPTALYPLWSVMSTALGWGTAMMGKEAAMACTEAVETEIGNHYNDQIRGLLEIIHYGEFVTKSLNI
;
A
#
# COMPACT_ATOMS: atom_id res chain seq x y z
N MET A 1 42.16 2.22 0.06
CA MET A 1 40.79 1.70 0.13
C MET A 1 40.11 2.33 1.33
N PRO A 2 39.00 3.09 1.19
CA PRO A 2 38.25 3.55 2.36
C PRO A 2 37.61 2.34 3.06
N THR A 3 37.77 2.26 4.37
CA THR A 3 37.25 1.18 5.21
C THR A 3 35.72 1.21 5.24
N PRO A 4 35.01 0.08 5.09
CA PRO A 4 33.55 0.05 5.22
C PRO A 4 33.13 0.56 6.59
N THR A 5 32.21 1.54 6.61
CA THR A 5 31.64 2.08 7.84
C THR A 5 30.97 0.93 8.61
N PRO A 6 31.27 0.75 9.91
CA PRO A 6 30.66 -0.30 10.70
C PRO A 6 29.13 -0.17 10.68
N PRO A 7 28.38 -1.30 10.71
CA PRO A 7 26.92 -1.26 10.70
C PRO A 7 26.44 -0.44 11.89
N ARG A 8 25.73 0.65 11.59
CA ARG A 8 25.19 1.56 12.61
C ARG A 8 24.27 0.74 13.52
N HIS A 9 24.63 0.60 14.80
CA HIS A 9 23.83 -0.14 15.78
C HIS A 9 22.46 0.53 15.92
N ARG A 10 21.45 0.02 15.22
CA ARG A 10 20.09 0.58 15.29
C ARG A 10 19.48 0.13 16.61
N LYS A 11 19.09 1.09 17.45
CA LYS A 11 18.31 0.81 18.67
C LYS A 11 17.05 0.02 18.27
N PRO A 12 16.66 -1.02 19.02
CA PRO A 12 15.39 -1.71 18.80
C PRO A 12 14.22 -0.72 18.86
N LEU A 13 13.20 -0.93 18.00
CA LEU A 13 11.99 -0.11 18.01
C LEU A 13 11.27 -0.21 19.37
N THR A 14 10.71 0.90 19.83
CA THR A 14 9.78 0.92 20.98
C THR A 14 8.51 0.14 20.65
N GLN A 15 7.70 -0.18 21.66
CA GLN A 15 6.44 -0.88 21.43
C GLN A 15 5.49 -0.05 20.57
N GLU A 16 5.35 1.24 20.86
CA GLU A 16 4.53 2.18 20.08
C GLU A 16 4.95 2.24 18.60
N GLN A 17 6.26 2.28 18.32
CA GLN A 17 6.78 2.27 16.96
C GLN A 17 6.48 0.95 16.23
N LYS A 18 6.53 -0.19 16.94
CA LYS A 18 6.15 -1.50 16.39
C LYS A 18 4.66 -1.58 16.09
N ASP A 19 3.83 -1.01 16.97
CA ASP A 19 2.38 -1.01 16.81
C ASP A 19 1.97 -0.13 15.63
N PHE A 20 2.57 1.06 15.51
CA PHE A 20 2.44 1.93 14.35
C PHE A 20 2.83 1.20 13.06
N LEU A 21 4.03 0.60 13.01
CA LEU A 21 4.50 -0.15 11.83
C LEU A 21 3.54 -1.29 11.48
N SER A 22 3.06 -2.04 12.47
CA SER A 22 2.14 -3.15 12.27
C SER A 22 0.76 -2.70 11.78
N SER A 23 0.31 -1.52 12.19
CA SER A 23 -0.92 -0.91 11.69
C SER A 23 -0.75 -0.45 10.25
N ALA A 24 0.28 0.34 9.97
CA ALA A 24 0.61 0.87 8.65
C ALA A 24 0.72 -0.24 7.60
N LEU A 25 1.49 -1.31 7.87
CA LEU A 25 1.66 -2.42 6.95
C LEU A 25 0.35 -3.18 6.67
N ARG A 26 -0.54 -3.32 7.67
CA ARG A 26 -1.84 -3.97 7.46
C ARG A 26 -2.77 -3.14 6.59
N VAL A 27 -2.81 -1.82 6.83
CA VAL A 27 -3.63 -0.88 6.06
C VAL A 27 -3.16 -0.86 4.61
N ASN A 28 -1.86 -0.68 4.36
CA ASN A 28 -1.33 -0.64 3.00
C ASN A 28 -1.57 -1.95 2.25
N HIS A 29 -1.26 -3.09 2.88
CA HIS A 29 -1.53 -4.38 2.26
C HIS A 29 -3.01 -4.58 1.91
N ALA A 30 -3.94 -4.12 2.74
CA ALA A 30 -5.37 -4.20 2.45
C ALA A 30 -5.78 -3.26 1.31
N GLY A 31 -5.22 -2.05 1.26
CA GLY A 31 -5.41 -1.09 0.17
C GLY A 31 -4.93 -1.65 -1.18
N GLU A 32 -3.69 -2.16 -1.23
CA GLU A 32 -3.13 -2.75 -2.45
C GLU A 32 -3.95 -3.96 -2.94
N LEU A 33 -4.40 -4.81 -2.02
CA LEU A 33 -5.28 -5.92 -2.37
C LEU A 33 -6.59 -5.42 -3.01
N ALA A 34 -7.20 -4.41 -2.38
CA ALA A 34 -8.44 -3.84 -2.88
C ALA A 34 -8.26 -3.28 -4.30
N ALA A 35 -7.19 -2.53 -4.54
CA ALA A 35 -6.87 -1.98 -5.85
C ALA A 35 -6.69 -3.08 -6.91
N VAL A 36 -5.89 -4.11 -6.62
CA VAL A 36 -5.72 -5.28 -7.51
C VAL A 36 -7.06 -5.94 -7.86
N LEU A 37 -7.92 -6.15 -6.86
CA LEU A 37 -9.21 -6.80 -7.07
C LEU A 37 -10.20 -5.92 -7.84
N ILE A 38 -10.22 -4.61 -7.58
CA ILE A 38 -11.03 -3.65 -8.33
C ILE A 38 -10.61 -3.66 -9.80
N TYR A 39 -9.31 -3.55 -10.10
CA TYR A 39 -8.83 -3.46 -11.48
C TYR A 39 -9.06 -4.75 -12.24
N ARG A 40 -8.84 -5.89 -11.58
CA ARG A 40 -9.13 -7.21 -12.15
C ARG A 40 -10.62 -7.38 -12.46
N ALA A 41 -11.51 -6.84 -11.63
CA ALA A 41 -12.96 -6.90 -11.86
C ALA A 41 -13.44 -5.91 -12.94
N GLN A 42 -12.83 -4.73 -13.02
CA GLN A 42 -13.15 -3.72 -14.02
C GLN A 42 -12.69 -4.13 -15.43
N ALA A 43 -11.46 -4.64 -15.56
CA ALA A 43 -10.79 -4.91 -16.83
C ALA A 43 -11.65 -5.64 -17.88
N PRO A 44 -12.27 -6.80 -17.62
CA PRO A 44 -13.05 -7.49 -18.64
C PRO A 44 -14.27 -6.70 -19.12
N VAL A 45 -14.93 -5.97 -18.21
CA VAL A 45 -16.15 -5.20 -18.52
C VAL A 45 -15.80 -3.93 -19.30
N VAL A 46 -14.75 -3.20 -18.88
CA VAL A 46 -14.28 -1.99 -19.58
C VAL A 46 -13.76 -2.35 -20.96
N VAL A 47 -12.91 -3.37 -21.08
CA VAL A 47 -12.28 -3.76 -22.36
C VAL A 47 -13.28 -4.32 -23.36
N ALA A 48 -14.37 -4.94 -22.90
CA ALA A 48 -15.44 -5.37 -23.79
C ALA A 48 -16.15 -4.19 -24.47
N LYS A 49 -16.28 -3.05 -23.79
CA LYS A 49 -16.91 -1.83 -24.32
C LYS A 49 -15.90 -0.93 -25.04
N GLU A 50 -14.65 -0.91 -24.59
CA GLU A 50 -13.59 0.01 -25.01
C GLU A 50 -12.27 -0.77 -25.24
N PRO A 51 -12.16 -1.55 -26.34
CA PRO A 51 -11.02 -2.45 -26.56
C PRO A 51 -9.65 -1.79 -26.55
N GLN A 52 -9.58 -0.51 -26.94
CA GLN A 52 -8.36 0.30 -26.93
C GLN A 52 -7.78 0.51 -25.53
N LEU A 53 -8.58 0.35 -24.47
CA LEU A 53 -8.13 0.50 -23.07
C LEU A 53 -7.46 -0.76 -22.51
N ARG A 54 -7.39 -1.86 -23.27
CA ARG A 54 -6.81 -3.14 -22.80
C ARG A 54 -5.41 -2.98 -22.22
N SER A 55 -4.52 -2.29 -22.94
CA SER A 55 -3.14 -2.10 -22.48
C SER A 55 -3.06 -1.25 -21.21
N LEU A 56 -3.93 -0.24 -21.09
CA LEU A 56 -3.99 0.62 -19.92
C LEU A 56 -4.48 -0.16 -18.70
N MET A 57 -5.59 -0.90 -18.81
CA MET A 57 -6.13 -1.71 -17.72
C MET A 57 -5.12 -2.76 -17.23
N GLN A 58 -4.40 -3.39 -18.16
CA GLN A 58 -3.34 -4.34 -17.81
C GLN A 58 -2.19 -3.64 -17.07
N HIS A 59 -1.73 -2.50 -17.58
CA HIS A 59 -0.65 -1.73 -16.97
C HIS A 59 -0.99 -1.34 -15.53
N MET A 60 -2.17 -0.78 -15.31
CA MET A 60 -2.65 -0.37 -13.98
C MET A 60 -2.72 -1.57 -13.03
N HIS A 61 -3.29 -2.69 -13.47
CA HIS A 61 -3.32 -3.91 -12.66
C HIS A 61 -1.91 -4.40 -12.28
N ASP A 62 -0.95 -4.35 -13.21
CA ASP A 62 0.41 -4.82 -12.97
C ASP A 62 1.18 -3.93 -11.98
N GLN A 63 0.91 -2.62 -11.98
CA GLN A 63 1.45 -1.69 -10.97
C GLN A 63 0.97 -2.09 -9.57
N GLU A 64 -0.34 -2.22 -9.38
CA GLU A 64 -0.91 -2.57 -8.07
C GLU A 64 -0.53 -3.98 -7.63
N ALA A 65 -0.42 -4.93 -8.56
CA ALA A 65 0.12 -6.25 -8.24
C ALA A 65 1.57 -6.17 -7.73
N GLY A 66 2.36 -5.22 -8.23
CA GLY A 66 3.71 -4.91 -7.75
C GLY A 66 3.71 -4.33 -6.33
N HIS A 67 2.84 -3.37 -6.05
CA HIS A 67 2.66 -2.81 -4.71
C HIS A 67 2.21 -3.89 -3.72
N PHE A 68 1.19 -4.67 -4.09
CA PHE A 68 0.67 -5.77 -3.26
C PHE A 68 1.75 -6.80 -2.91
N ARG A 69 2.59 -7.22 -3.89
CA ARG A 69 3.74 -8.10 -3.64
C ARG A 69 4.72 -7.50 -2.65
N THR A 70 4.98 -6.20 -2.77
CA THR A 70 5.89 -5.46 -1.88
C THR A 70 5.37 -5.48 -0.45
N PHE A 71 4.11 -5.12 -0.23
CA PHE A 71 3.52 -5.11 1.11
C PHE A 71 3.32 -6.52 1.68
N THR A 72 3.07 -7.53 0.84
CA THR A 72 3.06 -8.94 1.24
C THR A 72 4.41 -9.36 1.81
N ALA A 73 5.50 -9.04 1.09
CA ALA A 73 6.85 -9.32 1.55
C ALA A 73 7.20 -8.57 2.85
N MET A 74 6.72 -7.32 3.00
CA MET A 74 6.91 -6.53 4.21
C MET A 74 6.15 -7.11 5.40
N LEU A 75 4.89 -7.54 5.23
CA LEU A 75 4.15 -8.24 6.28
C LEU A 75 4.91 -9.48 6.77
N ALA A 76 5.38 -10.31 5.84
CA ALA A 76 6.15 -11.51 6.17
C ALA A 76 7.46 -11.18 6.91
N LYS A 77 8.23 -10.20 6.40
CA LYS A 77 9.49 -9.73 7.00
C LYS A 77 9.30 -9.24 8.43
N HIS A 78 8.21 -8.52 8.70
CA HIS A 78 7.93 -7.93 10.00
C HIS A 78 7.03 -8.80 10.89
N ARG A 79 6.67 -10.02 10.45
CA ARG A 79 5.77 -10.96 11.13
C ARG A 79 4.41 -10.36 11.48
N VAL A 80 3.93 -9.46 10.63
CA VAL A 80 2.62 -8.81 10.77
C VAL A 80 1.59 -9.66 10.05
N ARG A 81 0.49 -9.98 10.72
CA ARG A 81 -0.62 -10.71 10.10
C ARG A 81 -1.46 -9.76 9.23
N PRO A 82 -1.99 -10.20 8.09
CA PRO A 82 -3.00 -9.44 7.35
C PRO A 82 -4.24 -9.14 8.21
N THR A 83 -5.08 -8.21 7.74
CA THR A 83 -6.35 -7.92 8.41
C THR A 83 -7.27 -9.14 8.45
N ALA A 84 -7.97 -9.36 9.56
CA ALA A 84 -8.93 -10.46 9.71
C ALA A 84 -10.15 -10.30 8.76
N LEU A 85 -10.44 -9.06 8.35
CA LEU A 85 -11.52 -8.73 7.41
C LEU A 85 -11.15 -9.00 5.94
N TYR A 86 -10.00 -9.64 5.68
CA TYR A 86 -9.51 -9.94 4.34
C TYR A 86 -10.56 -10.57 3.41
N PRO A 87 -11.36 -11.59 3.84
CA PRO A 87 -12.37 -12.18 2.96
C PRO A 87 -13.48 -11.19 2.59
N LEU A 88 -13.93 -10.38 3.56
CA LEU A 88 -14.97 -9.38 3.34
C LEU A 88 -14.51 -8.31 2.36
N TRP A 89 -13.31 -7.75 2.57
CA TRP A 89 -12.75 -6.76 1.65
C TRP A 89 -12.58 -7.30 0.24
N SER A 90 -12.16 -8.56 0.11
CA SER A 90 -11.99 -9.19 -1.22
C SER A 90 -13.29 -9.21 -2.02
N VAL A 91 -14.40 -9.53 -1.35
CA VAL A 91 -15.73 -9.54 -1.96
C VAL A 91 -16.17 -8.12 -2.31
N MET A 92 -16.04 -7.18 -1.36
CA MET A 92 -16.47 -5.79 -1.54
C MET A 92 -15.70 -5.08 -2.65
N SER A 93 -14.38 -5.25 -2.72
CA SER A 93 -13.53 -4.67 -3.77
C SER A 93 -13.89 -5.22 -5.16
N THR A 94 -14.12 -6.53 -5.26
CA THR A 94 -14.54 -7.15 -6.53
C THR A 94 -15.90 -6.63 -6.96
N ALA A 95 -16.86 -6.54 -6.03
CA ALA A 95 -18.20 -6.03 -6.29
C ALA A 95 -18.17 -4.55 -6.73
N LEU A 96 -17.36 -3.73 -6.07
CA LEU A 96 -17.18 -2.32 -6.41
C LEU A 96 -16.56 -2.14 -7.80
N GLY A 97 -15.50 -2.90 -8.12
CA GLY A 97 -14.87 -2.85 -9.44
C GLY A 97 -15.82 -3.28 -10.56
N TRP A 98 -16.55 -4.38 -10.36
CA TRP A 98 -17.53 -4.82 -11.34
C TRP A 98 -18.68 -3.82 -11.50
N GLY A 99 -19.23 -3.32 -10.38
CA GLY A 99 -20.33 -2.36 -10.39
C GLY A 99 -19.97 -1.05 -11.11
N THR A 100 -18.80 -0.48 -10.82
CA THR A 100 -18.33 0.76 -11.45
C THR A 100 -18.05 0.58 -12.93
N ALA A 101 -17.48 -0.56 -13.36
CA ALA A 101 -17.28 -0.84 -14.78
C ALA A 101 -18.59 -1.03 -15.55
N MET A 102 -19.63 -1.59 -14.90
CA MET A 102 -20.96 -1.67 -15.51
C MET A 102 -21.55 -0.29 -15.79
N MET A 103 -21.27 0.69 -14.93
CA MET A 103 -21.71 2.08 -15.07
C MET A 103 -20.99 2.86 -16.19
N GLY A 104 -19.81 2.41 -16.63
CA GLY A 104 -19.06 3.02 -17.74
C GLY A 104 -17.57 3.19 -17.44
N LYS A 105 -16.79 3.58 -18.44
CA LYS A 105 -15.33 3.77 -18.27
C LYS A 105 -15.04 4.92 -17.31
N GLU A 106 -15.80 6.00 -17.36
CA GLU A 106 -15.60 7.19 -16.52
C GLU A 106 -15.83 6.85 -15.04
N ALA A 107 -16.87 6.08 -14.73
CA ALA A 107 -17.14 5.62 -13.38
C ALA A 107 -16.05 4.64 -12.87
N ALA A 108 -15.58 3.74 -13.74
CA ALA A 108 -14.47 2.84 -13.40
C ALA A 108 -13.19 3.62 -13.09
N MET A 109 -12.82 4.57 -13.95
CA MET A 109 -11.60 5.38 -13.77
C MET A 109 -11.71 6.33 -12.57
N ALA A 110 -12.88 6.91 -12.30
CA ALA A 110 -13.09 7.72 -11.09
C ALA A 110 -12.98 6.89 -9.81
N CYS A 111 -13.48 5.65 -9.81
CA CYS A 111 -13.30 4.72 -8.70
C CYS A 111 -11.82 4.40 -8.48
N THR A 112 -11.08 4.14 -9.56
CA THR A 112 -9.63 3.91 -9.53
C THR A 112 -8.90 5.10 -8.93
N GLU A 113 -9.12 6.30 -9.45
CA GLU A 113 -8.48 7.53 -8.96
C GLU A 113 -8.76 7.76 -7.47
N ALA A 114 -10.00 7.55 -7.03
CA ALA A 114 -10.38 7.71 -5.63
C ALA A 114 -9.64 6.72 -4.71
N VAL A 115 -9.49 5.47 -5.14
CA VAL A 115 -8.75 4.45 -4.37
C VAL A 115 -7.25 4.77 -4.32
N GLU A 116 -6.64 5.11 -5.46
CA GLU A 116 -5.21 5.48 -5.51
C GLU A 116 -4.91 6.72 -4.67
N THR A 117 -5.81 7.71 -4.68
CA THR A 117 -5.70 8.91 -3.86
C THR A 117 -5.67 8.56 -2.37
N GLU A 118 -6.57 7.68 -1.91
CA GLU A 118 -6.62 7.31 -0.50
C GLU A 118 -5.42 6.46 -0.07
N ILE A 119 -4.96 5.53 -0.93
CA ILE A 119 -3.72 4.78 -0.71
C ILE A 119 -2.54 5.75 -0.58
N GLY A 120 -2.44 6.72 -1.50
CA GLY A 120 -1.40 7.75 -1.48
C GLY A 120 -1.45 8.64 -0.23
N ASN A 121 -2.64 9.00 0.24
CA ASN A 121 -2.80 9.74 1.49
C ASN A 121 -2.26 8.95 2.69
N HIS A 122 -2.62 7.66 2.81
CA HIS A 122 -2.09 6.79 3.85
C HIS A 122 -0.57 6.68 3.80
N TYR A 123 0.03 6.57 2.61
CA TYR A 123 1.49 6.56 2.49
C TYR A 123 2.12 7.85 2.98
N ASN A 124 1.58 9.00 2.58
CA ASN A 124 2.09 10.31 2.98
C ASN A 124 2.03 10.51 4.49
N ASP A 125 0.91 10.13 5.12
CA ASP A 125 0.74 10.22 6.57
C ASP A 125 1.71 9.28 7.30
N GLN A 126 1.90 8.07 6.78
CA GLN A 126 2.85 7.13 7.37
C GLN A 126 4.29 7.59 7.24
N ILE A 127 4.68 8.18 6.09
CA ILE A 127 6.00 8.76 5.89
C ILE A 127 6.23 9.90 6.88
N ARG A 128 5.26 10.79 7.10
CA ARG A 128 5.35 11.85 8.11
C ARG A 128 5.61 11.28 9.49
N GLY A 129 4.81 10.29 9.91
CA GLY A 129 5.01 9.62 11.21
C GLY A 129 6.39 8.94 11.33
N LEU A 130 6.88 8.31 10.27
CA LEU A 130 8.22 7.72 10.24
C LEU A 130 9.33 8.78 10.35
N LEU A 131 9.20 9.91 9.66
CA LEU A 131 10.16 11.00 9.71
C LEU A 131 10.21 11.63 11.11
N GLU A 132 9.06 11.79 11.76
CA GLU A 132 9.00 12.24 13.15
C GLU A 132 9.76 11.27 14.05
N ILE A 133 9.49 9.97 13.97
CA ILE A 133 10.19 8.93 14.74
C ILE A 133 11.72 9.01 14.54
N ILE A 134 12.18 9.21 13.30
CA ILE A 134 13.61 9.31 12.97
C ILE A 134 14.21 10.59 13.55
N HIS A 135 13.58 11.74 13.34
CA HIS A 135 14.07 13.04 13.81
C HIS A 135 14.10 13.13 15.35
N TYR A 136 13.07 12.61 16.03
CA TYR A 136 13.10 12.46 17.49
C TYR A 136 14.28 11.59 17.95
N GLY A 137 14.54 10.48 17.24
CA GLY A 137 15.68 9.60 17.53
C GLY A 137 17.04 10.29 17.36
N GLU A 138 17.23 11.08 16.30
CA GLU A 138 18.46 11.85 16.09
C GLU A 138 18.65 12.95 17.12
N PHE A 139 17.59 13.69 17.46
CA PHE A 139 17.63 14.75 18.45
C PHE A 139 18.03 14.22 19.82
N VAL A 140 17.39 13.13 20.28
CA VAL A 140 17.70 12.49 21.57
C VAL A 140 19.15 11.98 21.59
N THR A 141 19.63 11.40 20.49
CA THR A 141 21.01 10.88 20.41
C THR A 141 22.02 12.03 20.49
N LYS A 142 21.83 13.11 19.72
CA LYS A 142 22.69 14.32 19.78
C LYS A 142 22.64 15.02 21.13
N SER A 143 21.47 15.12 21.76
CA SER A 143 21.30 15.81 23.05
C SER A 143 21.88 15.04 24.25
N LEU A 144 22.06 13.72 24.14
CA LEU A 144 22.64 12.88 25.20
C LEU A 144 24.16 12.69 25.06
N ASN A 145 24.78 13.24 24.01
CA ASN A 145 26.22 13.11 23.70
C ASN A 145 26.71 11.64 23.68
N ILE A 146 25.87 10.74 23.14
CA ILE A 146 26.19 9.32 22.85
C ILE A 146 26.19 9.14 21.33
#